data_AF-X0X483-F1
#
_entry.id   AF-X0X483-F1
#
_cell.length_a   1.000
_cell.length_b   1.000
_cell.length_c   1.000
_cell.angle_alpha   90.00
_cell.angle_beta   90.00
_cell.angle_gamma   90.00
#
_symmetry.space_group_name_H-M   'P 1'
#
loop_
_entity.id
_entity.type
_entity.pdbx_description
1 polymer ?
#
loop_
_entity_poly.entity_id
_entity_poly.type
_entity_poly.pdbx_seq_one_letter_code
_entity_poly.pdbx_strand_id
1 'polypeptide(L)'
;HWNIVALCELLEYFPNHPEASRWRNSIGLYCRGYLAAMCARNPFGIVPYGFYAGEDPGGNRKIGKYWYRWFMESDRGWWVGINCNLSSSGIILLKASRLLKDKRFAILAQRQLDWILGVNHFNTCTVNGVGHNHPKHYYPSNWNRNANYPGTPVIPGAVMNGLGGTVEDHPYLMDGRWQTCEYFTPMLCHTMWLLAEFQSQAESADRP
;
A
#
# COMPACT_ATOMS: atom_id res chain seq x y z
N HIS A 1 2.00 -8.88 -5.45
CA HIS A 1 0.85 -8.17 -6.05
C HIS A 1 0.81 -8.21 -7.58
N TRP A 2 1.96 -8.11 -8.29
CA TRP A 2 2.01 -8.06 -9.76
C TRP A 2 1.24 -9.18 -10.49
N ASN A 3 1.22 -10.38 -9.91
CA ASN A 3 0.51 -11.53 -10.43
C ASN A 3 -1.01 -11.32 -10.51
N ILE A 4 -1.61 -10.62 -9.55
CA ILE A 4 -3.06 -10.34 -9.57
C ILE A 4 -3.40 -9.18 -10.50
N VAL A 5 -2.52 -8.17 -10.59
CA VAL A 5 -2.65 -7.12 -11.61
C VAL A 5 -2.64 -7.75 -13.00
N ALA A 6 -1.70 -8.66 -13.29
CA ALA A 6 -1.66 -9.37 -14.57
C ALA A 6 -2.95 -10.14 -14.87
N LEU A 7 -3.56 -10.81 -13.88
CA LEU A 7 -4.86 -11.46 -14.07
C LEU A 7 -5.99 -10.47 -14.36
N CYS A 8 -5.95 -9.27 -13.75
CA CYS A 8 -6.92 -8.22 -14.05
C CYS A 8 -6.78 -7.76 -15.50
N GLU A 9 -5.55 -7.47 -15.95
CA GLU A 9 -5.26 -7.07 -17.33
C GLU A 9 -5.70 -8.16 -18.32
N LEU A 10 -5.38 -9.43 -18.05
CA LEU A 10 -5.81 -10.57 -18.87
C LEU A 10 -7.33 -10.65 -19.01
N LEU A 11 -8.05 -10.47 -17.91
CA LEU A 11 -9.52 -10.49 -17.91
C LEU A 11 -10.13 -9.27 -18.61
N GLU A 12 -9.47 -8.12 -18.53
CA GLU A 12 -9.91 -6.86 -19.16
C GLU A 12 -9.75 -6.94 -20.68
N TYR A 13 -8.59 -7.36 -21.18
CA TYR A 13 -8.29 -7.40 -22.61
C TYR A 13 -8.78 -8.67 -23.31
N PHE A 14 -8.91 -9.80 -22.61
CA PHE A 14 -9.32 -11.09 -23.18
C PHE A 14 -10.52 -11.70 -22.45
N PRO A 15 -11.66 -11.00 -22.36
CA PRO A 15 -12.81 -11.46 -21.57
C PRO A 15 -13.45 -12.76 -22.08
N ASN A 16 -13.25 -13.09 -23.36
CA ASN A 16 -13.78 -14.29 -24.02
C ASN A 16 -12.77 -15.45 -24.09
N HIS A 17 -11.58 -15.30 -23.50
CA HIS A 17 -10.60 -16.38 -23.46
C HIS A 17 -11.16 -17.59 -22.68
N PRO A 18 -10.85 -18.85 -23.07
CA PRO A 18 -11.35 -20.04 -22.37
C PRO A 18 -11.10 -20.04 -20.86
N GLU A 19 -9.97 -19.45 -20.44
CA GLU A 19 -9.55 -19.35 -19.03
C GLU A 19 -10.07 -18.10 -18.29
N ALA A 20 -10.83 -17.22 -18.95
CA ALA A 20 -11.30 -15.95 -18.36
C ALA A 20 -12.11 -16.17 -17.07
N SER A 21 -12.88 -17.24 -17.01
CA SER A 21 -13.62 -17.64 -15.80
C SER A 21 -12.68 -17.96 -14.63
N ARG A 22 -11.54 -18.62 -14.88
CA ARG A 22 -10.54 -18.94 -13.86
C ARG A 22 -9.81 -17.69 -13.38
N TRP A 23 -9.46 -16.76 -14.27
CA TRP A 23 -8.88 -15.49 -13.87
C TRP A 23 -9.84 -14.67 -13.00
N ARG A 24 -11.10 -14.56 -13.42
CA ARG A 24 -12.18 -13.91 -12.65
C ARG A 24 -12.34 -14.52 -11.26
N ASN A 25 -12.33 -15.85 -11.16
CA ASN A 25 -12.43 -16.56 -9.88
C ASN A 25 -11.21 -16.28 -8.99
N SER A 26 -9.99 -16.31 -9.55
CA SER A 26 -8.76 -16.00 -8.82
C SER A 26 -8.74 -14.56 -8.28
N ILE A 27 -9.15 -13.58 -9.10
CA ILE A 27 -9.30 -12.18 -8.65
C ILE A 27 -10.34 -12.10 -7.53
N GLY A 28 -11.46 -12.79 -7.66
CA GLY A 28 -12.51 -12.83 -6.64
C GLY A 28 -12.05 -13.44 -5.32
N LEU A 29 -11.33 -14.56 -5.35
CA LEU A 29 -10.76 -15.20 -4.17
C LEU A 29 -9.75 -14.29 -3.48
N TYR A 30 -8.87 -13.65 -4.24
CA TYR A 30 -7.88 -12.74 -3.69
C TYR A 30 -8.51 -11.47 -3.10
N CYS A 31 -9.41 -10.81 -3.83
CA CYS A 31 -9.96 -9.54 -3.40
C CYS A 31 -11.03 -9.69 -2.30
N ARG A 32 -11.97 -10.65 -2.42
CA ARG A 32 -12.99 -10.89 -1.38
C ARG A 32 -12.45 -11.70 -0.23
N GLY A 33 -11.85 -12.85 -0.55
CA GLY A 33 -11.45 -13.86 0.44
C GLY A 33 -10.25 -13.44 1.26
N TYR A 34 -9.37 -12.61 0.69
CA TYR A 34 -8.16 -12.13 1.37
C TYR A 34 -8.19 -10.62 1.65
N LEU A 35 -8.03 -9.75 0.65
CA LEU A 35 -7.84 -8.31 0.90
C LEU A 35 -9.00 -7.69 1.68
N ALA A 36 -10.24 -7.81 1.18
CA ALA A 36 -11.41 -7.23 1.83
C ALA A 36 -11.68 -7.82 3.21
N ALA A 37 -11.50 -9.13 3.36
CA ALA A 37 -11.62 -9.78 4.66
C ALA A 37 -10.61 -9.20 5.67
N MET A 38 -9.37 -8.95 5.25
CA MET A 38 -8.35 -8.38 6.13
C MET A 38 -8.55 -6.89 6.39
N CYS A 39 -8.95 -6.09 5.40
CA CYS A 39 -9.30 -4.69 5.62
C CYS A 39 -10.35 -4.52 6.72
N ALA A 40 -11.33 -5.43 6.82
CA ALA A 40 -12.37 -5.37 7.85
C ALA A 40 -11.86 -5.61 9.30
N ARG A 41 -10.59 -5.98 9.48
CA ARG A 41 -10.00 -6.34 10.79
C ARG A 41 -9.16 -5.22 11.41
N ASN A 42 -9.12 -4.04 10.79
CA ASN A 42 -8.48 -2.86 11.37
C ASN A 42 -9.32 -1.61 11.07
N PRO A 43 -9.31 -0.59 11.96
CA PRO A 43 -10.18 0.57 11.82
C PRO A 43 -9.85 1.47 10.62
N PHE A 44 -8.64 1.37 10.07
CA PHE A 44 -8.21 2.15 8.92
C PHE A 44 -8.56 1.49 7.58
N GLY A 45 -9.03 0.24 7.59
CA GLY A 45 -9.35 -0.49 6.37
C GLY A 45 -8.12 -0.85 5.53
N ILE A 46 -6.90 -0.86 6.08
CA ILE A 46 -5.69 -1.18 5.31
C ILE A 46 -5.51 -2.68 5.08
N VAL A 47 -4.85 -3.05 4.00
CA VAL A 47 -4.43 -4.44 3.76
C VAL A 47 -3.25 -4.82 4.67
N PRO A 48 -3.07 -6.11 4.98
CA PRO A 48 -1.88 -6.56 5.68
C PRO A 48 -0.66 -6.50 4.76
N TYR A 49 0.52 -6.41 5.35
CA TYR A 49 1.78 -6.55 4.62
C TYR A 49 1.96 -7.98 4.11
N GLY A 50 1.65 -8.98 4.94
CA GLY A 50 1.84 -10.37 4.55
C GLY A 50 1.24 -11.40 5.49
N PHE A 51 1.19 -12.64 4.98
CA PHE A 51 0.86 -13.86 5.69
C PHE A 51 2.07 -14.78 5.72
N TYR A 52 2.25 -15.50 6.82
CA TYR A 52 3.44 -16.29 7.12
C TYR A 52 3.05 -17.68 7.60
N ALA A 53 3.81 -18.68 7.17
CA ALA A 53 3.64 -20.07 7.58
C ALA A 53 4.80 -20.51 8.47
N GLY A 54 4.53 -21.41 9.41
CA GLY A 54 5.54 -21.96 10.31
C GLY A 54 5.71 -21.13 11.57
N GLU A 55 6.38 -19.99 11.47
CA GLU A 55 6.78 -19.16 12.62
C GLU A 55 6.07 -17.80 12.67
N ASP A 56 5.98 -17.25 13.88
CA ASP A 56 5.43 -15.91 14.11
C ASP A 56 6.44 -14.85 13.65
N PRO A 57 6.12 -14.03 12.64
CA PRO A 57 6.95 -12.90 12.21
C PRO A 57 6.95 -11.74 13.22
N GLY A 58 6.28 -11.90 14.37
CA GLY A 58 6.06 -10.91 15.41
C GLY A 58 4.67 -10.28 15.34
N GLY A 59 4.29 -9.60 16.42
CA GLY A 59 2.93 -9.07 16.61
C GLY A 59 1.90 -10.10 17.08
N ASN A 60 2.23 -11.39 17.09
CA ASN A 60 1.43 -12.47 17.66
C ASN A 60 -0.02 -12.50 17.13
N ARG A 61 -0.18 -12.29 15.82
CA ARG A 61 -1.48 -12.28 15.12
C ARG A 61 -1.62 -13.49 14.20
N LYS A 62 -2.73 -14.23 14.33
CA LYS A 62 -2.94 -15.49 13.62
C LYS A 62 -4.36 -15.65 13.08
N ILE A 63 -4.47 -16.24 11.89
CA ILE A 63 -5.73 -16.72 11.29
C ILE A 63 -5.52 -18.17 10.84
N GLY A 64 -6.21 -19.10 11.49
CA GLY A 64 -6.02 -20.53 11.26
C GLY A 64 -4.57 -20.95 11.55
N LYS A 65 -3.91 -21.53 10.55
CA LYS A 65 -2.50 -21.96 10.66
C LYS A 65 -1.48 -20.88 10.28
N TYR A 66 -1.93 -19.73 9.79
CA TYR A 66 -1.06 -18.68 9.27
C TYR A 66 -0.97 -17.50 10.23
N TRP A 67 0.24 -16.96 10.37
CA TRP A 67 0.48 -15.69 11.02
C TRP A 67 0.31 -14.56 10.01
N TYR A 68 0.03 -13.34 10.47
CA TYR A 68 -0.05 -12.18 9.59
C TYR A 68 0.41 -10.91 10.30
N ARG A 69 0.85 -9.93 9.51
CA ARG A 69 1.26 -8.61 10.00
C ARG A 69 0.72 -7.50 9.13
N TRP A 70 0.46 -6.35 9.74
CA TRP A 70 0.07 -5.14 9.02
C TRP A 70 1.27 -4.44 8.40
N PHE A 71 2.43 -4.54 9.03
CA PHE A 71 3.65 -3.88 8.60
C PHE A 71 4.78 -4.87 8.35
N MET A 72 5.75 -4.45 7.52
CA MET A 72 7.00 -5.20 7.30
C MET A 72 7.73 -5.41 8.62
N GLU A 73 8.37 -6.57 8.77
CA GLU A 73 9.09 -6.94 9.99
C GLU A 73 10.30 -6.03 10.23
N SER A 74 10.27 -5.29 11.34
CA SER A 74 11.24 -4.24 11.64
C SER A 74 12.55 -4.71 12.25
N ASP A 75 12.62 -5.98 12.65
CA ASP A 75 13.81 -6.65 13.17
C ASP A 75 14.67 -7.30 12.07
N ARG A 76 14.19 -7.28 10.82
CA ARG A 76 14.99 -7.68 9.66
C ARG A 76 16.10 -6.66 9.39
N GLY A 77 17.21 -7.14 8.80
CA GLY A 77 18.35 -6.29 8.44
C GLY A 77 18.00 -5.15 7.46
N TRP A 78 16.92 -5.30 6.68
CA TRP A 78 16.37 -4.25 5.84
C TRP A 78 14.84 -4.25 5.95
N TRP A 79 14.26 -3.09 6.23
CA TRP A 79 12.82 -2.87 6.19
C TRP A 79 12.48 -1.41 5.84
N VAL A 80 11.29 -1.20 5.31
CA VAL A 80 10.75 0.12 4.98
C VAL A 80 9.26 0.19 5.29
N GLY A 81 8.71 1.40 5.30
CA GLY A 81 7.29 1.65 5.33
C GLY A 81 6.52 0.99 4.18
N ILE A 82 5.20 0.87 4.36
CA ILE A 82 4.37 0.00 3.53
C ILE A 82 3.61 0.73 2.41
N ASN A 83 3.94 1.98 2.07
CA ASN A 83 3.15 2.75 1.09
C ASN A 83 2.97 2.02 -0.25
N CYS A 84 4.03 1.40 -0.77
CA CYS A 84 3.97 0.60 -2.01
C CYS A 84 3.05 -0.62 -1.89
N ASN A 85 3.03 -1.31 -0.74
CA ASN A 85 2.13 -2.42 -0.47
C ASN A 85 0.66 -1.98 -0.51
N LEU A 86 0.37 -0.84 0.13
CA LEU A 86 -0.96 -0.26 0.17
C LEU A 86 -1.41 0.22 -1.22
N SER A 87 -0.58 1.01 -1.90
CA SER A 87 -0.94 1.56 -3.21
C SER A 87 -1.08 0.48 -4.28
N SER A 88 -0.20 -0.53 -4.29
CA SER A 88 -0.31 -1.68 -5.22
C SER A 88 -1.56 -2.53 -4.96
N SER A 89 -1.95 -2.69 -3.69
CA SER A 89 -3.20 -3.36 -3.33
C SER A 89 -4.43 -2.52 -3.69
N GLY A 90 -4.35 -1.20 -3.55
CA GLY A 90 -5.38 -0.27 -4.01
C GLY A 90 -5.63 -0.38 -5.51
N ILE A 91 -4.58 -0.49 -6.33
CA ILE A 91 -4.70 -0.67 -7.79
C ILE A 91 -5.47 -1.96 -8.10
N ILE A 92 -5.12 -3.06 -7.42
CA ILE A 92 -5.82 -4.35 -7.57
C ILE A 92 -7.29 -4.22 -7.19
N LEU A 93 -7.59 -3.63 -6.03
CA LEU A 93 -8.96 -3.46 -5.55
C LEU A 93 -9.79 -2.61 -6.52
N LEU A 94 -9.22 -1.54 -7.06
CA LEU A 94 -9.92 -0.67 -7.99
C LEU A 94 -10.21 -1.38 -9.34
N LYS A 95 -9.23 -2.09 -9.90
CA LYS A 95 -9.43 -2.96 -11.07
C LYS A 95 -10.49 -4.03 -10.81
N ALA A 96 -10.41 -4.71 -9.66
CA ALA A 96 -11.39 -5.72 -9.26
C ALA A 96 -12.79 -5.13 -9.08
N SER A 97 -12.92 -3.88 -8.60
CA SER A 97 -14.20 -3.17 -8.50
C SER A 97 -14.91 -3.13 -9.85
N ARG A 98 -14.18 -2.80 -10.91
CA ARG A 98 -14.72 -2.72 -12.28
C ARG A 98 -15.00 -4.12 -12.83
N LEU A 99 -14.00 -5.01 -12.80
CA LEU A 99 -14.07 -6.33 -13.42
C LEU A 99 -15.11 -7.24 -12.77
N LEU A 100 -15.27 -7.17 -11.45
CA LEU A 100 -16.22 -7.97 -10.68
C LEU A 100 -17.52 -7.23 -10.35
N LYS A 101 -17.66 -5.97 -10.79
CA LYS A 101 -18.82 -5.10 -10.56
C LYS A 101 -19.20 -4.96 -9.07
N ASP A 102 -18.20 -4.83 -8.21
CA ASP A 102 -18.38 -4.73 -6.76
C ASP A 102 -17.73 -3.45 -6.21
N LYS A 103 -18.56 -2.41 -6.05
CA LYS A 103 -18.14 -1.06 -5.62
C LYS A 103 -17.46 -1.02 -4.26
N ARG A 104 -17.64 -2.06 -3.41
CA ARG A 104 -16.99 -2.14 -2.11
C ARG A 104 -15.47 -2.16 -2.25
N PHE A 105 -14.93 -2.71 -3.33
CA PHE A 105 -13.49 -2.71 -3.55
C PHE A 105 -12.94 -1.30 -3.85
N ALA A 106 -13.68 -0.46 -4.57
CA ALA A 106 -13.26 0.94 -4.76
C ALA A 106 -13.18 1.71 -3.43
N ILE A 107 -14.13 1.46 -2.51
CA ILE A 107 -14.08 2.03 -1.15
C ILE A 107 -12.82 1.56 -0.42
N LEU A 108 -12.48 0.27 -0.49
CA LEU A 108 -11.27 -0.26 0.13
C LEU A 108 -9.98 0.25 -0.53
N ALA A 109 -9.98 0.43 -1.85
CA ALA A 109 -8.87 1.06 -2.56
C ALA A 109 -8.64 2.49 -2.03
N GLN A 110 -9.72 3.24 -1.79
CA GLN A 110 -9.65 4.59 -1.25
C GLN A 110 -9.02 4.58 0.14
N ARG A 111 -9.37 3.60 0.99
CA ARG A 111 -8.75 3.45 2.32
C ARG A 111 -7.23 3.24 2.27
N GLN A 112 -6.73 2.59 1.22
CA GLN A 112 -5.27 2.43 1.05
C GLN A 112 -4.61 3.77 0.75
N LEU A 113 -5.24 4.58 -0.11
CA LEU A 113 -4.77 5.92 -0.43
C LEU A 113 -4.93 6.88 0.76
N ASP A 114 -6.05 6.81 1.48
CA ASP A 114 -6.34 7.62 2.67
C ASP A 114 -5.22 7.48 3.72
N TRP A 115 -4.70 6.26 3.93
CA TRP A 115 -3.57 6.02 4.84
C TRP A 115 -2.32 6.80 4.42
N ILE A 116 -1.99 6.77 3.12
CA ILE A 116 -0.83 7.47 2.54
C ILE A 116 -1.00 9.00 2.70
N LEU A 117 -2.25 9.48 2.56
CA LEU A 117 -2.64 10.89 2.61
C LEU A 117 -2.94 11.45 4.02
N GLY A 118 -2.79 10.64 5.07
CA GLY A 118 -2.86 11.12 6.45
C GLY A 118 -3.96 10.54 7.32
N VAL A 119 -4.85 9.70 6.81
CA VAL A 119 -5.81 8.95 7.62
C VAL A 119 -5.11 7.73 8.23
N ASN A 120 -4.22 8.02 9.16
CA ASN A 120 -3.40 7.04 9.87
C ASN A 120 -3.19 7.47 11.33
N HIS A 121 -2.54 6.62 12.13
CA HIS A 121 -2.36 6.84 13.57
C HIS A 121 -1.63 8.13 13.94
N PHE A 122 -0.84 8.69 13.02
CA PHE A 122 -0.02 9.87 13.26
C PHE A 122 -0.57 11.12 12.58
N ASN A 123 -1.73 11.04 11.91
CA ASN A 123 -2.33 12.15 11.17
C ASN A 123 -1.32 12.81 10.20
N THR A 124 -0.53 12.01 9.49
CA THR A 124 0.63 12.47 8.70
C THR A 124 0.51 12.08 7.23
N CYS A 125 0.58 13.06 6.32
CA CYS A 125 0.65 12.78 4.89
C CYS A 125 2.09 12.48 4.46
N THR A 126 2.28 11.37 3.77
CA THR A 126 3.59 10.87 3.30
C THR A 126 3.88 11.24 1.83
N VAL A 127 3.00 12.03 1.21
CA VAL A 127 3.19 12.65 -0.11
C VAL A 127 3.58 14.10 0.11
N ASN A 128 4.83 14.44 -0.21
CA ASN A 128 5.36 15.76 0.06
C ASN A 128 4.63 16.84 -0.75
N GLY A 129 4.19 17.92 -0.10
CA GLY A 129 3.44 19.01 -0.73
C GLY A 129 1.95 18.75 -0.92
N VAL A 130 1.40 17.66 -0.38
CA VAL A 130 -0.05 17.34 -0.39
C VAL A 130 -0.54 17.14 1.04
N GLY A 131 -1.61 17.81 1.47
CA GLY A 131 -2.12 17.64 2.84
C GLY A 131 -1.21 18.28 3.90
N HIS A 132 -1.12 17.67 5.08
CA HIS A 132 -0.49 18.27 6.27
C HIS A 132 0.35 17.29 7.08
N ASN A 133 1.08 17.84 8.05
CA ASN A 133 1.89 17.12 9.04
C ASN A 133 2.92 16.16 8.43
N HIS A 134 3.60 16.57 7.36
CA HIS A 134 4.63 15.76 6.72
C HIS A 134 5.70 15.30 7.73
N PRO A 135 6.14 14.02 7.66
CA PRO A 135 7.30 13.59 8.43
C PRO A 135 8.54 14.41 8.07
N LYS A 136 9.51 14.48 8.98
CA LYS A 136 10.82 15.05 8.66
C LYS A 136 11.43 14.28 7.52
N HIS A 137 12.08 15.03 6.64
CA HIS A 137 12.77 14.45 5.51
C HIS A 137 13.94 13.61 6.01
N TYR A 138 14.25 12.56 5.26
CA TYR A 138 15.39 11.72 5.60
C TYR A 138 16.70 12.52 5.56
N TYR A 139 17.54 12.29 6.56
CA TYR A 139 18.93 12.73 6.61
C TYR A 139 19.84 11.50 6.82
N PRO A 140 20.74 11.17 5.88
CA PRO A 140 21.67 10.05 6.05
C PRO A 140 22.61 10.28 7.24
N SER A 141 22.32 9.66 8.39
CA SER A 141 23.10 9.87 9.62
C SER A 141 24.54 9.32 9.56
N ASN A 142 24.80 8.44 8.60
CA ASN A 142 26.10 7.82 8.30
C ASN A 142 26.91 8.55 7.22
N TRP A 143 26.37 9.64 6.64
CA TRP A 143 27.07 10.44 5.64
C TRP A 143 27.42 11.82 6.21
N ASN A 144 28.39 11.81 7.13
CA ASN A 144 29.11 12.96 7.69
C ASN A 144 28.28 14.00 8.49
N ARG A 145 28.51 14.03 9.81
CA ARG A 145 28.05 15.11 10.71
C ARG A 145 28.72 16.47 10.42
N ASN A 146 29.69 16.54 9.50
CA ASN A 146 30.28 17.78 9.00
C ASN A 146 29.42 18.36 7.85
N ALA A 147 28.27 18.91 8.24
CA ALA A 147 27.80 20.25 7.88
C ALA A 147 27.75 20.76 6.42
N ASN A 148 27.84 19.94 5.35
CA ASN A 148 27.75 20.48 3.97
C ASN A 148 26.94 19.65 2.96
N TYR A 149 26.25 18.58 3.37
CA TYR A 149 25.34 17.88 2.47
C TYR A 149 23.90 18.35 2.67
N PRO A 150 23.21 18.82 1.61
CA PRO A 150 21.79 19.11 1.72
C PRO A 150 21.07 17.81 2.08
N GLY A 151 20.12 17.90 3.04
CA GLY A 151 19.20 16.79 3.31
C GLY A 151 18.43 16.38 2.05
N THR A 152 17.65 15.31 2.13
CA THR A 152 16.79 14.92 1.00
C THR A 152 15.98 16.15 0.55
N PRO A 153 16.14 16.60 -0.71
CA PRO A 153 15.57 17.85 -1.17
C PRO A 153 14.05 17.79 -1.08
N VAL A 154 13.41 18.95 -0.94
CA VAL A 154 11.95 19.04 -1.00
C VAL A 154 11.55 18.85 -2.46
N ILE A 155 11.01 17.68 -2.79
CA ILE A 155 10.48 17.37 -4.11
C ILE A 155 8.95 17.31 -3.98
N PRO A 156 8.19 18.31 -4.46
CA PRO A 156 6.74 18.24 -4.46
C PRO A 156 6.23 16.99 -5.20
N GLY A 157 5.26 16.31 -4.61
CA GLY A 157 4.70 15.04 -5.11
C GLY A 157 5.54 13.80 -4.81
N ALA A 158 6.76 13.93 -4.25
CA ALA A 158 7.53 12.76 -3.83
C ALA A 158 6.84 12.01 -2.70
N VAL A 159 6.90 10.68 -2.74
CA VAL A 159 6.25 9.80 -1.77
C VAL A 159 7.30 9.09 -0.94
N MET A 160 7.20 9.26 0.38
CA MET A 160 8.09 8.59 1.34
C MET A 160 7.76 7.10 1.42
N ASN A 161 8.68 6.30 1.98
CA ASN A 161 8.45 4.90 2.33
C ASN A 161 7.16 4.70 3.15
N GLY A 162 6.85 5.64 4.03
CA GLY A 162 5.61 5.66 4.81
C GLY A 162 5.75 4.95 6.14
N LEU A 163 4.62 4.67 6.79
CA LEU A 163 4.61 4.06 8.13
C LEU A 163 5.04 2.59 8.06
N GLY A 164 5.89 2.18 9.00
CA GLY A 164 6.25 0.78 9.22
C GLY A 164 5.66 0.24 10.51
N GLY A 165 6.25 -0.83 11.02
CA GLY A 165 5.82 -1.50 12.25
C GLY A 165 6.93 -1.55 13.30
N THR A 166 6.56 -1.78 14.56
CA THR A 166 7.47 -2.31 15.59
C THR A 166 7.54 -3.84 15.52
N VAL A 167 8.35 -4.48 16.36
CA VAL A 167 8.40 -5.96 16.47
C VAL A 167 7.04 -6.53 16.85
N GLU A 168 6.25 -5.80 17.62
CA GLU A 168 4.87 -6.13 18.04
C GLU A 168 3.81 -5.76 16.99
N ASP A 169 4.25 -5.32 15.80
CA ASP A 169 3.39 -4.94 14.68
C ASP A 169 2.43 -3.79 15.06
N HIS A 170 2.94 -2.84 15.84
CA HIS A 170 2.31 -1.55 16.07
C HIS A 170 2.80 -0.54 15.03
N PRO A 171 1.94 0.39 14.57
CA PRO A 171 2.34 1.44 13.63
C PRO A 171 3.54 2.23 14.16
N TYR A 172 4.52 2.46 13.30
CA TYR A 172 5.76 3.12 13.67
C TYR A 172 6.21 4.13 12.62
N LEU A 173 6.46 5.36 13.05
CA LEU A 173 7.03 6.44 12.25
C LEU A 173 8.45 6.75 12.77
N MET A 174 9.46 6.38 12.00
CA MET A 174 10.85 6.73 12.30
C MET A 174 11.18 8.10 11.69
N ASP A 175 10.67 9.13 12.33
CA ASP A 175 10.77 10.51 11.84
C ASP A 175 12.22 10.89 11.42
N GLY A 176 12.41 11.30 10.17
CA GLY A 176 13.70 11.65 9.58
C GLY A 176 14.64 10.48 9.24
N ARG A 177 14.17 9.22 9.30
CA ARG A 177 14.96 8.02 8.99
C ARG A 177 14.54 7.40 7.67
N TRP A 178 15.48 6.71 7.01
CA TRP A 178 15.25 6.19 5.67
C TRP A 178 14.10 5.19 5.63
N GLN A 179 13.92 4.37 6.69
CA GLN A 179 12.87 3.36 6.76
C GLN A 179 11.48 3.94 6.48
N THR A 180 11.17 5.14 6.97
CA THR A 180 9.84 5.74 6.83
C THR A 180 9.80 7.01 6.00
N CYS A 181 10.91 7.76 5.93
CA CYS A 181 10.94 9.13 5.43
C CYS A 181 11.79 9.35 4.17
N GLU A 182 12.51 8.32 3.70
CA GLU A 182 13.19 8.40 2.41
C GLU A 182 12.17 8.33 1.27
N TYR A 183 12.37 9.13 0.23
CA TYR A 183 11.64 8.98 -1.01
C TYR A 183 12.17 7.77 -1.77
N PHE A 184 11.27 6.88 -2.16
CA PHE A 184 11.68 5.71 -2.90
C PHE A 184 10.74 5.47 -4.08
N THR A 185 11.34 5.22 -5.25
CA THR A 185 10.64 5.11 -6.53
C THR A 185 9.44 4.16 -6.50
N PRO A 186 9.49 2.97 -5.86
CA PRO A 186 8.32 2.09 -5.80
C PRO A 186 7.11 2.73 -5.10
N MET A 187 7.34 3.52 -4.06
CA MET A 187 6.30 4.22 -3.28
C MET A 187 5.63 5.28 -4.15
N LEU A 188 6.45 6.08 -4.83
CA LEU A 188 6.01 7.12 -5.76
C LEU A 188 5.21 6.53 -6.92
N CYS A 189 5.79 5.59 -7.67
CA CYS A 189 5.19 5.08 -8.90
C CYS A 189 3.86 4.38 -8.65
N HIS A 190 3.74 3.57 -7.59
CA HIS A 190 2.46 2.89 -7.30
C HIS A 190 1.41 3.84 -6.73
N THR A 191 1.79 4.87 -5.97
CA THR A 191 0.84 5.89 -5.50
C THR A 191 0.32 6.71 -6.69
N MET A 192 1.21 7.14 -7.59
CA MET A 192 0.83 7.83 -8.82
C MET A 192 -0.06 6.96 -9.70
N TRP A 193 0.24 5.67 -9.85
CA TRP A 193 -0.60 4.75 -10.61
C TRP A 193 -1.97 4.57 -9.95
N LEU A 194 -2.05 4.42 -8.63
CA LEU A 194 -3.34 4.36 -7.93
C LEU A 194 -4.18 5.62 -8.18
N LEU A 195 -3.58 6.81 -8.11
CA LEU A 195 -4.26 8.07 -8.41
C LEU A 195 -4.76 8.11 -9.87
N ALA A 196 -3.95 7.67 -10.83
CA ALA A 196 -4.35 7.59 -12.24
C ALA A 196 -5.52 6.62 -12.47
N GLU A 197 -5.54 5.48 -11.77
CA GLU A 197 -6.66 4.54 -11.83
C GLU A 197 -7.96 5.15 -11.26
N PHE A 198 -7.88 5.92 -10.17
CA PHE A 198 -9.03 6.66 -9.64
C PHE A 198 -9.55 7.69 -10.62
N GLN A 199 -8.65 8.46 -11.24
CA GLN A 199 -9.02 9.44 -12.25
C GLN A 199 -9.73 8.79 -13.45
N SER A 200 -9.17 7.71 -14.00
CA SER A 200 -9.78 6.94 -15.09
C SER A 200 -11.17 6.40 -14.72
N GLN A 201 -11.35 5.95 -13.48
CA GLN A 201 -12.65 5.48 -13.01
C GLN A 201 -13.68 6.61 -12.85
N ALA A 202 -13.26 7.81 -12.44
CA ALA A 202 -14.15 8.97 -12.40
C ALA A 202 -14.58 9.40 -13.81
N GLU A 203 -13.63 9.52 -14.73
CA GLU A 203 -13.89 9.89 -16.13
C GLU A 203 -14.79 8.90 -16.87
N SER A 204 -14.76 7.62 -16.51
CA SER A 204 -15.67 6.61 -17.09
C SER A 204 -17.07 6.62 -16.46
N ALA A 205 -17.22 7.12 -15.24
CA ALA A 205 -18.53 7.30 -14.60
C ALA A 205 -19.28 8.53 -15.16
N ASP A 206 -18.55 9.53 -15.65
CA ASP A 206 -19.10 10.77 -16.21
C ASP A 206 -19.41 10.70 -17.71
N ARG A 207 -19.09 9.58 -18.38
CA ARG A 207 -19.48 9.36 -19.78
C ARG A 207 -20.91 8.79 -19.85
N PRO A 208 -21.79 9.39 -20.69
CA PRO A 208 -23.20 8.97 -20.81
C PRO A 208 -23.37 7.56 -21.38
#